data_AF-A0AAW2IIV0-F1
#
_entry.id   AF-A0AAW2IIV0-F1
#
_cell.length_a   1.000
_cell.length_b   1.000
_cell.length_c   1.000
_cell.angle_alpha   90.00
_cell.angle_beta   90.00
_cell.angle_gamma   90.00
#
_symmetry.space_group_name_H-M   'P 1'
#
loop_
_entity.id
_entity.type
_entity.pdbx_description
1 polymer ?
#
loop_
_entity_poly.entity_id
_entity_poly.type
_entity_poly.pdbx_seq_one_letter_code
_entity_poly.pdbx_strand_id
1 'polypeptide(L)' 'VKSVVQDKREGYVVDSSLVDFPIDEINRVFSIALMCLDVEPSERPTMTEVVKMLEQIRSEQFISGA' A
#
# COMPACT_ATOMS: atom_id res chain seq x y z
N VAL A 1 2.06 -9.95 -5.05
CA VAL A 1 1.21 -9.14 -4.14
C VAL A 1 0.29 -10.03 -3.32
N LYS A 2 -0.73 -10.69 -3.89
CA LYS A 2 -1.69 -11.52 -3.12
C LYS A 2 -1.05 -12.55 -2.19
N SER A 3 -0.07 -13.32 -2.67
CA SER A 3 0.69 -14.28 -1.83
C SER A 3 1.50 -13.60 -0.72
N VAL A 4 2.11 -12.46 -1.02
CA VAL A 4 2.89 -11.68 -0.05
C VAL A 4 2.02 -11.21 1.11
N VAL A 5 0.84 -10.66 0.82
CA VAL A 5 -0.11 -10.18 1.83
C VAL A 5 -0.66 -11.33 2.66
N GLN A 6 -0.99 -12.45 2.03
CA GLN A 6 -1.44 -13.65 2.73
C GLN A 6 -0.37 -14.20 3.69
N ASP A 7 0.90 -14.17 3.27
CA ASP A 7 2.04 -14.65 4.07
C ASP A 7 2.56 -13.60 5.07
N LYS A 8 2.02 -12.37 5.08
CA LYS A 8 2.49 -11.22 5.87
C LYS A 8 3.98 -10.92 5.65
N ARG A 9 4.42 -10.89 4.39
CA ARG A 9 5.82 -10.69 3.99
C ARG A 9 6.10 -9.35 3.31
N GLU A 10 5.20 -8.38 3.40
CA GLU A 10 5.24 -7.11 2.68
C GLU A 10 6.57 -6.37 2.88
N GLY A 11 7.05 -6.27 4.13
CA GLY A 11 8.32 -5.61 4.46
C GLY A 11 9.58 -6.31 3.94
N TYR A 12 9.49 -7.57 3.49
CA TYR A 12 10.62 -8.34 2.96
C TYR A 12 10.69 -8.36 1.44
N VAL A 13 9.67 -7.84 0.76
CA VAL A 13 9.57 -7.86 -0.71
C VAL A 13 9.53 -6.45 -1.31
N VAL A 14 10.01 -5.47 -0.54
CA VAL A 14 10.29 -4.13 -1.04
C VAL A 14 11.66 -4.07 -1.71
N ASP A 15 11.89 -3.05 -2.51
CA ASP A 15 13.18 -2.82 -3.15
C ASP A 15 14.28 -2.63 -2.09
N SER A 16 15.36 -3.39 -2.19
CA SER A 16 16.49 -3.34 -1.26
C SER A 16 17.25 -2.00 -1.26
N SER A 17 17.02 -1.15 -2.26
CA SER A 17 17.56 0.21 -2.31
C SER A 17 16.79 1.21 -1.44
N LEU A 18 15.59 0.85 -0.97
CA LEU A 18 14.87 1.63 0.04
C LEU A 18 15.55 1.45 1.40
N VAL A 19 16.34 2.45 1.80
CA VAL A 19 17.19 2.41 3.00
C VAL A 19 16.37 2.39 4.29
N ASP A 20 15.25 3.10 4.32
CA ASP A 20 14.32 3.14 5.45
C ASP A 20 12.90 3.37 4.92
N PHE A 21 11.92 2.71 5.53
CA PHE A 21 10.51 2.86 5.19
C PHE A 21 9.62 2.49 6.39
N PRO A 22 8.54 3.24 6.65
CA PRO A 22 7.57 2.86 7.65
C PRO A 22 6.79 1.62 7.20
N ILE A 23 6.80 0.57 8.01
CA ILE A 23 6.12 -0.69 7.68
C ILE A 23 4.62 -0.49 7.47
N ASP A 24 4.01 0.46 8.17
CA ASP A 24 2.58 0.78 8.04
C ASP A 24 2.25 1.39 6.68
N GLU A 25 3.13 2.22 6.12
CA GLU A 25 2.96 2.74 4.76
C GLU A 25 3.06 1.62 3.73
N ILE A 26 4.03 0.72 3.89
CA ILE A 26 4.17 -0.46 3.03
C ILE A 26 2.90 -1.32 3.07
N ASN A 27 2.40 -1.64 4.26
CA ASN A 27 1.19 -2.45 4.41
C ASN A 27 -0.03 -1.83 3.69
N ARG A 28 -0.16 -0.50 3.73
CA ARG A 28 -1.24 0.23 3.03
C ARG A 28 -1.05 0.24 1.53
N VAL A 29 0.17 0.46 1.03
CA VAL A 29 0.46 0.36 -0.40
C VAL A 29 0.13 -1.06 -0.92
N PHE A 30 0.52 -2.10 -0.18
CA PHE A 30 0.18 -3.49 -0.52
C PHE A 30 -1.32 -3.75 -0.50
N SER A 31 -2.06 -3.14 0.43
CA SER A 31 -3.52 -3.23 0.49
C SER A 31 -4.18 -2.58 -0.74
N ILE A 32 -3.71 -1.39 -1.14
CA ILE A 32 -4.18 -0.72 -2.38
C ILE A 32 -3.86 -1.59 -3.60
N ALA A 33 -2.64 -2.12 -3.68
CA ALA A 33 -2.24 -3.01 -4.76
C ALA A 33 -3.10 -4.28 -4.81
N LEU A 34 -3.52 -4.82 -3.67
CA LEU A 34 -4.41 -5.97 -3.61
C LEU A 34 -5.80 -5.63 -4.16
N MET A 35 -6.37 -4.47 -3.81
CA MET A 35 -7.65 -3.98 -4.37
C MET A 35 -7.56 -3.78 -5.89
N CYS A 36 -6.46 -3.22 -6.39
CA CYS A 36 -6.24 -3.07 -7.84
C CYS A 36 -6.14 -4.40 -8.60
N LEU A 37 -5.82 -5.49 -7.89
CA LEU A 37 -5.66 -6.84 -8.44
C LEU A 37 -6.87 -7.73 -8.16
N ASP A 38 -8.03 -7.15 -7.83
CA ASP A 38 -9.23 -7.94 -7.62
C ASP A 38 -9.57 -8.77 -8.88
N VAL A 39 -10.05 -9.99 -8.63
CA VAL A 39 -10.45 -10.92 -9.68
C VAL A 39 -11.63 -10.34 -10.46
N GLU A 40 -12.56 -9.69 -9.76
CA GLU A 40 -13.72 -9.05 -10.35
C GLU A 40 -13.34 -7.62 -10.80
N PRO A 41 -13.38 -7.30 -12.11
CA PRO A 41 -12.98 -5.97 -12.59
C PRO A 41 -13.80 -4.81 -12.02
N SER A 42 -15.06 -5.03 -11.65
CA SER A 42 -15.91 -4.00 -11.04
C SER A 42 -15.53 -3.65 -9.60
N GLU A 43 -14.81 -4.54 -8.91
CA GLU A 43 -14.34 -4.31 -7.54
C GLU A 43 -13.00 -3.55 -7.52
N ARG A 44 -12.34 -3.40 -8.67
CA ARG A 44 -11.10 -2.64 -8.76
C ARG A 44 -11.40 -1.15 -8.63
N PRO A 45 -10.62 -0.41 -7.83
CA PRO A 45 -10.79 1.04 -7.72
C PRO A 45 -10.48 1.73 -9.04
N THR A 46 -11.15 2.86 -9.29
CA THR A 46 -10.78 3.77 -10.36
C THR A 46 -9.41 4.37 -10.09
N MET A 47 -8.69 4.79 -11.14
CA MET A 47 -7.38 5.44 -10.96
C MET A 47 -7.46 6.71 -10.09
N THR A 48 -8.57 7.43 -10.12
CA THR A 48 -8.83 8.58 -9.24
C THR A 48 -8.86 8.17 -7.76
N GLU A 49 -9.53 7.05 -7.44
CA GLU A 49 -9.57 6.52 -6.08
C GLU A 49 -8.20 6.01 -5.65
N VAL A 50 -7.46 5.33 -6.55
CA VAL A 50 -6.08 4.88 -6.28
C VAL A 50 -5.18 6.05 -5.89
N VAL A 51 -5.19 7.13 -6.68
CA VAL A 51 -4.40 8.33 -6.38
C VAL A 51 -4.80 8.92 -5.02
N LYS A 52 -6.10 9.06 -4.75
CA LYS A 52 -6.60 9.58 -3.47
C LYS A 52 -6.14 8.74 -2.28
N MET A 53 -6.19 7.40 -2.38
CA MET A 53 -5.72 6.50 -1.32
C MET A 53 -4.20 6.61 -1.12
N LEU A 54 -3.43 6.72 -2.19
CA LEU A 54 -1.97 6.89 -2.12
C LEU A 54 -1.58 8.23 -1.48
N GLU A 55 -2.30 9.31 -1.79
CA GLU A 55 -2.08 10.63 -1.18
C GLU A 55 -2.34 10.62 0.33
N GLN A 56 -3.31 9.83 0.80
CA GLN A 56 -3.63 9.71 2.23
C GLN A 56 -2.52 9.03 3.04
N ILE A 57 -1.77 8.09 2.44
CA ILE A 57 -0.64 7.44 3.11
C ILE A 57 0.41 8.47 3.53
N ARG A 58 0.67 9.47 2.69
CA ARG A 58 1.64 10.55 2.95
C ARG A 58 1.18 11.54 4.04
N SER A 59 -0.13 11.66 4.27
CA SER A 59 -0.69 12.67 5.17
C SER A 59 -0.65 12.29 6.65
N GLU A 60 -0.47 11.02 6.98
CA GLU A 60 -0.46 10.57 8.38
C GLU A 60 0.90 10.75 9.08
N GLN A 61 1.95 11.01 8.32
CA GLN A 61 3.26 11.47 8.82
C GLN A 61 3.18 12.83 9.54
N PHE A 62 2.16 13.65 9.27
CA PHE A 62 2.03 15.00 9.84
C PHE A 62 1.33 15.05 11.21
N ILE A 63 0.70 13.96 11.67
CA ILE A 63 -0.03 13.95 12.96
C ILE A 63 0.82 13.37 14.10
N SER A 64 1.81 12.52 13.81
CA SER A 64 2.67 11.92 14.85
C SER A 64 3.77 12.86 15.38
N GLY A 65 3.84 14.11 14.91
CA GLY A 65 4.87 15.10 15.26
C GLY A 65 4.39 16.28 16.09
N ALA A 66 3.25 16.18 16.79
CA ALA A 66 2.74 17.19 17.72
C ALA A 66 2.61 16.64 19.14
#